data_AF-A0A3D3R2D4-F1
#
_entry.id   AF-A0A3D3R2D4-F1
#
_cell.length_a   1.000
_cell.length_b   1.000
_cell.length_c   1.000
_cell.angle_alpha   90.00
_cell.angle_beta   90.00
_cell.angle_gamma   90.00
#
_symmetry.space_group_name_H-M   'P 1'
#
loop_
_entity.id
_entity.type
_entity.pdbx_description
1 polymer ?
#
loop_
_entity_poly.entity_id
_entity_poly.type
_entity_poly.pdbx_seq_one_letter_code
_entity_poly.pdbx_strand_id
1 'polypeptide(L)'
;MPTYVYEVVLPDGTAGERFEVIQRMSDPILTTHPETGEPVRKVITAAYFSGKWSDAEAKRTINDDKRLGELGFTKYVKSSKGTYEKRAGDGPDLISAD
;
A
#
# COMPACT_ATOMS: atom_id res chain seq x y z
N MET A 1 -6.97 9.86 -11.64
CA MET A 1 -7.47 8.92 -12.67
C MET A 1 -6.63 7.67 -12.58
N PRO A 2 -7.22 6.46 -12.55
CA PRO A 2 -6.45 5.24 -12.51
C PRO A 2 -5.70 4.99 -13.83
N THR A 3 -4.63 4.21 -13.72
CA THR A 3 -3.93 3.60 -14.86
C THR A 3 -4.41 2.16 -14.98
N TYR A 4 -4.79 1.75 -16.18
CA TYR A 4 -5.12 0.37 -16.50
C TYR A 4 -4.12 -0.23 -17.46
N VAL A 5 -3.90 -1.53 -17.32
CA VAL A 5 -3.07 -2.32 -18.25
C VAL A 5 -3.99 -2.96 -19.29
N TYR A 6 -3.63 -2.80 -20.54
CA TYR A 6 -4.26 -3.46 -21.68
C TYR A 6 -3.22 -4.32 -22.39
N GLU A 7 -3.70 -5.31 -23.14
CA GLU A 7 -2.88 -6.11 -24.04
C GLU A 7 -3.51 -6.21 -25.43
N VAL A 8 -2.68 -6.20 -26.46
CA VAL A 8 -3.09 -6.47 -27.84
C VAL A 8 -3.54 -7.93 -27.94
N VAL A 9 -4.64 -8.17 -28.63
CA VAL A 9 -5.14 -9.52 -28.94
C VAL A 9 -4.64 -9.90 -30.33
N LEU A 10 -3.73 -10.86 -30.38
CA LEU A 10 -3.20 -11.36 -31.65
C LEU A 10 -4.26 -12.13 -32.45
N PRO A 11 -4.07 -12.36 -33.77
CA PRO A 11 -5.06 -13.05 -34.61
C PRO A 11 -5.44 -14.46 -34.13
N ASP A 12 -4.57 -15.13 -33.39
CA ASP A 12 -4.80 -16.44 -32.78
C ASP A 12 -5.47 -16.36 -31.39
N GLY A 13 -5.81 -15.15 -30.93
CA GLY A 13 -6.44 -14.88 -29.63
C GLY A 13 -5.45 -14.83 -28.45
N THR A 14 -4.16 -14.97 -28.70
CA THR A 14 -3.12 -14.90 -27.66
C THR A 14 -2.79 -13.46 -27.26
N ALA A 15 -2.11 -13.31 -26.13
CA ALA A 15 -1.70 -12.01 -25.60
C ALA A 15 -0.46 -11.50 -26.33
N GLY A 16 -0.57 -10.31 -26.92
CA GLY A 16 0.52 -9.56 -27.53
C GLY A 16 1.13 -8.55 -26.55
N GLU A 17 1.55 -7.41 -27.11
CA GLU A 17 2.15 -6.31 -26.34
C GLU A 17 1.22 -5.77 -25.26
N ARG A 18 1.79 -5.42 -24.10
CA ARG A 18 1.10 -4.78 -22.99
C ARG A 18 1.44 -3.31 -22.89
N PHE A 19 0.44 -2.49 -22.62
CA PHE A 19 0.60 -1.05 -22.46
C PHE A 19 -0.30 -0.52 -21.35
N GLU A 20 0.05 0.67 -20.85
CA GLU A 20 -0.66 1.35 -19.78
C GLU A 20 -1.42 2.56 -20.31
N VAL A 21 -2.66 2.74 -19.84
CA VAL A 21 -3.50 3.88 -20.20
C VAL A 21 -4.09 4.51 -18.96
N ILE A 22 -3.93 5.83 -18.84
CA ILE A 22 -4.68 6.62 -17.86
C ILE A 22 -6.10 6.80 -18.37
N GLN A 23 -7.08 6.23 -17.66
CA GLN A 23 -8.49 6.24 -18.06
C GLN A 23 -9.38 6.58 -16.87
N ARG A 24 -10.51 7.27 -17.07
CA ARG A 24 -11.47 7.47 -15.98
C ARG A 24 -12.19 6.15 -15.68
N MET A 25 -12.58 5.92 -14.44
CA MET A 25 -13.35 4.72 -14.08
C MET A 25 -14.72 4.65 -14.77
N SER A 26 -15.28 5.79 -15.16
CA SER A 26 -16.57 5.91 -15.85
C SER A 26 -16.50 5.62 -17.35
N ASP A 27 -15.31 5.60 -17.93
CA ASP A 27 -15.14 5.47 -19.37
C ASP A 27 -15.32 4.00 -19.78
N PRO A 28 -15.83 3.72 -20.99
CA PRO A 28 -15.93 2.36 -21.49
C PRO A 28 -14.54 1.72 -21.64
N ILE A 29 -14.48 0.41 -21.46
CA ILE A 29 -13.23 -0.37 -21.65
C ILE A 29 -12.79 -0.22 -23.11
N LEU A 30 -11.50 0.06 -23.34
CA LEU A 30 -10.94 0.09 -24.69
C LEU A 30 -11.07 -1.28 -25.36
N THR A 31 -11.54 -1.28 -26.59
CA THR A 31 -11.54 -2.44 -27.50
C THR A 31 -10.48 -2.33 -28.58
N THR A 32 -9.89 -1.13 -28.73
CA THR A 32 -8.95 -0.79 -29.80
C THR A 32 -7.77 0.00 -29.23
N HIS A 33 -6.56 -0.30 -29.68
CA HIS A 33 -5.34 0.40 -29.30
C HIS A 33 -5.36 1.86 -29.82
N PRO A 34 -5.10 2.87 -28.98
CA PRO A 34 -5.24 4.28 -29.36
C PRO A 34 -4.25 4.72 -30.45
N GLU A 35 -3.05 4.11 -30.50
CA GLU A 35 -2.02 4.44 -31.50
C GLU A 35 -2.04 3.53 -32.74
N THR A 36 -2.07 2.20 -32.56
CA THR A 36 -1.97 1.24 -33.68
C THR A 36 -3.31 0.83 -34.28
N GLY A 37 -4.43 1.02 -33.57
CA GLY A 37 -5.74 0.57 -34.02
C GLY A 37 -6.00 -0.94 -33.85
N GLU A 38 -5.08 -1.67 -33.21
CA GLU A 38 -5.21 -3.12 -33.02
C GLU A 38 -6.27 -3.48 -31.98
N PRO A 39 -6.90 -4.67 -32.04
CA PRO A 39 -7.84 -5.11 -31.01
C PRO A 39 -7.11 -5.31 -29.67
N VAL A 40 -7.70 -4.83 -28.58
CA VAL A 40 -7.12 -4.93 -27.23
C VAL A 40 -8.13 -5.46 -26.22
N ARG A 41 -7.63 -6.01 -25.11
CA ARG A 41 -8.43 -6.35 -23.94
C ARG A 41 -7.78 -5.85 -22.66
N LYS A 42 -8.61 -5.53 -21.67
CA LYS A 42 -8.13 -5.12 -20.34
C LYS A 42 -7.54 -6.31 -19.61
N VAL A 43 -6.35 -6.14 -19.05
CA VAL A 43 -5.70 -7.14 -18.22
C VAL A 43 -6.19 -7.00 -16.78
N ILE A 44 -6.68 -8.08 -16.20
CA ILE A 44 -6.99 -8.13 -14.76
C ILE A 44 -5.66 -8.27 -14.02
N THR A 45 -5.23 -7.18 -13.39
CA THR A 45 -4.01 -7.16 -12.58
C THR A 45 -4.34 -7.47 -11.11
N ALA A 46 -3.32 -7.91 -10.37
CA ALA A 46 -3.45 -8.07 -8.93
C ALA A 46 -3.73 -6.70 -8.29
N ALA A 47 -4.64 -6.65 -7.33
CA ALA A 47 -4.86 -5.45 -6.54
C ALA A 47 -3.60 -5.11 -5.74
N TYR A 48 -3.30 -3.81 -5.62
CA TYR A 48 -2.27 -3.35 -4.70
C TYR A 48 -2.80 -3.44 -3.27
N PHE A 49 -2.12 -4.22 -2.43
CA PHE A 49 -2.40 -4.30 -1.00
C PHE A 49 -1.30 -3.58 -0.22
N SER A 50 -1.67 -2.93 0.89
CA SER A 50 -0.72 -2.35 1.84
C SER A 50 0.21 -3.43 2.38
N GLY A 51 1.42 -3.51 1.83
CA GLY A 51 2.44 -4.48 2.21
C GLY A 51 3.22 -4.06 3.46
N LYS A 52 4.22 -4.86 3.82
CA LYS A 52 5.10 -4.66 5.00
C LYS A 52 5.71 -3.25 5.10
N TRP A 53 5.98 -2.62 3.95
CA TRP A 53 6.61 -1.30 3.86
C TRP A 53 5.60 -0.16 3.69
N SER A 54 4.34 -0.39 4.07
CA SER A 54 3.30 0.63 4.01
C SER A 54 3.17 1.38 5.33
N ASP A 55 2.73 2.64 5.26
CA ASP A 55 2.38 3.44 6.44
C ASP A 55 1.35 2.76 7.34
N ALA A 56 0.43 1.99 6.76
CA ALA A 56 -0.58 1.26 7.50
C ALA A 56 0.06 0.18 8.40
N GLU A 57 0.98 -0.61 7.85
CA GLU A 57 1.70 -1.64 8.61
C GLU A 57 2.70 -1.03 9.61
N ALA A 58 3.33 0.10 9.27
CA ALA A 58 4.17 0.84 10.20
C ALA A 58 3.37 1.32 11.42
N LYS A 59 2.20 1.96 11.19
CA LYS A 59 1.29 2.39 12.25
C LYS A 59 0.80 1.22 13.08
N ARG A 60 0.43 0.10 12.44
CA ARG A 60 0.00 -1.12 13.14
C ARG A 60 1.10 -1.63 14.08
N THR A 61 2.34 -1.71 13.60
CA THR A 61 3.49 -2.17 14.39
C THR A 61 3.78 -1.23 15.56
N ILE A 62 3.78 0.09 15.33
CA ILE A 62 4.04 1.09 16.40
C ILE A 62 2.95 1.10 17.47
N ASN A 63 1.72 0.69 17.13
CA ASN A 63 0.61 0.63 18.08
C ASN A 63 0.50 -0.73 18.81
N ASP A 64 1.31 -1.71 18.44
CA ASP A 64 1.33 -3.03 19.09
C ASP A 64 2.43 -3.06 20.16
N ASP A 65 2.07 -2.70 21.39
CA ASP A 65 3.01 -2.60 22.52
C ASP A 65 3.69 -3.95 22.83
N LYS A 66 2.97 -5.07 22.66
CA LYS A 66 3.54 -6.41 22.88
C LYS A 66 4.64 -6.69 21.87
N ARG A 67 4.35 -6.49 20.58
CA ARG A 67 5.32 -6.68 19.50
C ARG A 67 6.53 -5.77 19.66
N LEU A 68 6.34 -4.52 20.08
CA LEU A 68 7.44 -3.60 20.33
C LEU A 68 8.37 -4.11 21.44
N GLY A 69 7.82 -4.64 22.53
CA GLY A 69 8.59 -5.27 23.59
C GLY A 69 9.38 -6.50 23.10
N GLU A 70 8.74 -7.38 22.32
CA GLU A 70 9.42 -8.55 21.71
C GLU A 70 10.58 -8.16 20.78
N LEU A 71 10.45 -7.02 20.11
CA LEU A 71 11.49 -6.46 19.24
C LEU A 71 12.59 -5.69 20.01
N GLY A 72 12.51 -5.62 21.34
CA GLY A 72 13.47 -4.93 22.18
C GLY A 72 13.31 -3.40 22.24
N PHE A 73 12.17 -2.87 21.76
CA PHE A 73 11.88 -1.44 21.85
C PHE A 73 11.21 -1.10 23.18
N THR A 74 11.58 0.06 23.74
CA THR A 74 10.84 0.68 24.84
C THR A 74 9.98 1.81 24.29
N LYS A 75 8.68 1.77 24.58
CA LYS A 75 7.72 2.80 24.14
C LYS A 75 7.18 3.57 25.33
N TYR A 76 7.16 4.88 25.19
CA TYR A 76 6.56 5.81 26.13
C TYR A 76 5.41 6.57 25.49
N VAL A 77 4.33 6.79 26.25
CA VAL A 77 3.19 7.60 25.83
C VAL A 77 3.06 8.81 26.75
N LYS A 78 2.92 10.00 26.16
CA LYS A 78 2.78 11.25 26.90
C LYS A 78 1.42 11.29 27.63
N SER A 79 1.46 11.53 28.93
CA SER A 79 0.28 11.73 29.76
C SER A 79 -0.28 13.15 29.61
N SER A 80 -1.52 13.37 30.07
CA SER A 80 -2.13 14.70 30.13
C SER A 80 -1.37 15.67 31.04
N LYS A 81 -0.56 15.17 31.98
CA LYS A 81 0.26 15.94 32.90
C LYS A 81 1.64 16.28 32.33
N GLY A 82 1.91 15.92 31.07
CA GLY A 82 3.18 16.19 30.40
C GLY A 82 4.31 15.20 30.70
N THR A 83 4.08 14.23 31.59
CA THR A 83 5.02 13.12 31.85
C THR A 83 4.93 12.04 30.77
N TYR A 84 5.94 11.19 30.66
CA TYR A 84 5.95 10.05 29.75
C TYR A 84 5.85 8.75 30.54
N GLU A 85 4.78 7.99 30.30
CA GLU A 85 4.52 6.70 30.96
C GLU A 85 4.94 5.55 30.03
N LYS A 86 5.66 4.57 30.56
CA LYS A 86 6.08 3.38 29.80
C LYS A 86 4.87 2.53 29.42
N ARG A 87 4.86 2.05 28.18
CA ARG A 87 3.83 1.13 27.64
C ARG A 87 4.39 -0.22 27.19
N ALA A 88 5.66 -0.29 26.81
CA ALA A 88 6.35 -1.51 26.41
C ALA A 88 7.85 -1.43 26.73
N GLY A 89 8.49 -2.60 26.87
CA GLY A 89 9.94 -2.73 27.07
C GLY A 89 10.40 -2.62 28.52
N ASP A 90 11.73 -2.64 28.70
CA ASP A 90 12.38 -2.78 30.02
C ASP A 90 12.91 -1.46 30.60
N GLY A 91 12.62 -0.31 29.98
CA GLY A 91 13.02 1.01 30.49
C GLY A 91 12.33 1.39 31.82
N PRO A 92 12.69 2.54 32.42
CA PRO A 92 12.01 3.05 33.63
C PRO A 92 10.53 3.32 33.38
N ASP A 93 9.69 3.24 34.42
CA ASP A 93 8.23 3.37 34.28
C ASP A 93 7.76 4.80 33.96
N LEU A 94 8.53 5.82 34.36
CA LEU A 94 8.22 7.23 34.17
C LEU A 94 9.47 8.00 33.70
N ILE A 95 9.29 8.88 32.71
CA ILE A 95 10.28 9.90 32.32
C ILE A 95 9.64 11.29 32.45
N SER A 96 10.32 12.22 33.14
CA SER A 96 10.01 13.65 33.15
C SER A 96 11.08 14.43 32.39
N ALA A 97 10.66 15.52 31.73
CA ALA A 97 11.59 16.56 31.31
C ALA A 97 11.66 17.53 32.49
N ASP A 98 12.73 17.44 33.28
CA ASP A 98 13.09 18.49 34.24
C ASP A 98 13.51 19.77 33.50
#